data_AF-A0A662QHQ5-F1
#
_entry.id   AF-A0A662QHQ5-F1
#
_cell.length_a   1.000
_cell.length_b   1.000
_cell.length_c   1.000
_cell.angle_alpha   90.00
_cell.angle_beta   90.00
_cell.angle_gamma   90.00
#
_symmetry.space_group_name_H-M   'P 1'
#
loop_
_entity.id
_entity.type
_entity.pdbx_description
1 polymer ?
#
loop_
_entity_poly.entity_id
_entity_poly.type
_entity_poly.pdbx_seq_one_letter_code
_entity_poly.pdbx_strand_id
1 'polypeptide(L)'
;MAAARGLSMFAKYPFLPEAKKHLARYGITLESFSDPAYRRVIERAKRRILDAIEYGDEIGPWSVSDDDLVELASFPLAVVMVAAIGDRRLMRRFALAEASLAVKLLESEDPGWRDEMVLRIAREVFGLDVKADGRIVGGVQYDYSLGLRDCLRGAVGFNRPEWKLVNRILDHGRVLVTSRELIRLMKDRIMSHILGLLEKAGRPRGLPKPVEEAIEDVRRRLPSKPIELDLKSLKSGPDTWPPCMRAIADQLLSGQNVSHFANFAFASFLANIG
;
A
#
# COMPACT_ATOMS: atom_id res chain seq x y z
N MET A 1 -2.46 -10.16 -18.60
CA MET A 1 -1.00 -10.13 -18.83
C MET A 1 -0.59 -9.37 -20.09
N ALA A 2 -1.34 -9.42 -21.20
CA ALA A 2 -0.94 -8.76 -22.46
C ALA A 2 -0.76 -7.24 -22.35
N ALA A 3 -1.66 -6.53 -21.64
CA ALA A 3 -1.60 -5.06 -21.51
C ALA A 3 -0.30 -4.55 -20.85
N ALA A 4 0.15 -5.22 -19.78
CA ALA A 4 1.38 -4.81 -19.07
C ALA A 4 2.66 -5.05 -19.88
N ARG A 5 2.69 -5.98 -20.84
CA ARG A 5 3.91 -6.33 -21.60
C ARG A 5 4.39 -5.23 -22.55
N GLY A 6 3.48 -4.38 -23.03
CA GLY A 6 3.81 -3.25 -23.91
C GLY A 6 4.22 -1.97 -23.20
N LEU A 7 4.05 -1.91 -21.87
CA LEU A 7 4.34 -0.73 -21.08
C LEU A 7 5.84 -0.56 -20.83
N SER A 8 6.28 0.70 -20.87
CA SER A 8 7.59 1.10 -20.43
C SER A 8 7.77 0.85 -18.93
N MET A 9 9.02 0.78 -18.50
CA MET A 9 9.40 0.76 -17.09
C MET A 9 8.77 1.92 -16.30
N PHE A 10 8.65 3.11 -16.90
CA PHE A 10 8.12 4.29 -16.23
C PHE A 10 6.62 4.18 -15.98
N ALA A 11 5.87 3.62 -16.93
CA ALA A 11 4.45 3.36 -16.75
C ALA A 11 4.17 2.23 -15.76
N LYS A 12 5.01 1.18 -15.74
CA LYS A 12 4.92 0.06 -14.77
C LYS A 12 5.26 0.49 -13.34
N TYR A 13 6.25 1.36 -13.18
CA TYR A 13 6.75 1.83 -11.88
C TYR A 13 6.78 3.36 -11.80
N PRO A 14 5.61 4.02 -11.81
CA PRO A 14 5.51 5.47 -11.92
C PRO A 14 5.93 6.21 -10.63
N PHE A 15 6.15 5.49 -9.53
CA PHE A 15 6.69 6.03 -8.28
C PHE A 15 8.21 6.27 -8.32
N LEU A 16 8.89 5.80 -9.38
CA LEU A 16 10.32 6.01 -9.56
C LEU A 16 10.63 7.51 -9.82
N PRO A 17 11.72 8.05 -9.24
CA PRO A 17 12.15 9.42 -9.52
C PRO A 17 12.33 9.73 -11.02
N GLU A 18 12.78 8.75 -11.80
CA GLU A 18 13.00 8.85 -13.23
C GLU A 18 11.69 8.88 -14.02
N ALA A 19 10.65 8.20 -13.55
CA ALA A 19 9.32 8.27 -14.18
C ALA A 19 8.78 9.70 -14.12
N LYS A 20 8.97 10.40 -13.00
CA LYS A 20 8.64 11.83 -12.87
C LYS A 20 9.44 12.70 -13.86
N LYS A 21 10.76 12.46 -13.98
CA LYS A 21 11.61 13.19 -14.93
C LYS A 21 11.22 12.92 -16.39
N HIS A 22 10.82 11.69 -16.68
CA HIS A 22 10.36 11.28 -18.01
C HIS A 22 9.04 11.97 -18.36
N LEU A 23 8.05 11.94 -17.47
CA LEU A 23 6.77 12.61 -17.65
C LEU A 23 6.93 14.13 -17.85
N ALA A 24 7.87 14.77 -17.15
CA ALA A 24 8.13 16.19 -17.27
C ALA A 24 8.52 16.63 -18.71
N ARG A 25 9.07 15.72 -19.53
CA ARG A 25 9.41 16.00 -20.94
C ARG A 25 8.19 16.24 -21.82
N TYR A 26 7.03 15.74 -21.40
CA TYR A 26 5.76 15.95 -22.12
C TYR A 26 5.11 17.30 -21.77
N GLY A 27 5.67 18.07 -20.83
CA GLY A 27 5.15 19.38 -20.46
C GLY A 27 3.74 19.37 -19.85
N ILE A 28 3.28 18.22 -19.36
CA ILE A 28 1.93 18.06 -18.77
C ILE A 28 1.92 18.72 -17.39
N THR A 29 1.06 19.71 -17.21
CA THR A 29 0.81 20.38 -15.92
C THR A 29 -0.58 20.04 -15.40
N LEU A 30 -0.93 20.52 -14.21
CA LEU A 30 -2.28 20.30 -13.67
C LEU A 30 -3.34 20.98 -14.53
N GLU A 31 -3.04 22.17 -15.06
CA GLU A 31 -3.96 22.95 -15.90
C GLU A 31 -4.31 22.23 -17.20
N SER A 32 -3.38 21.41 -17.72
CA SER A 32 -3.58 20.59 -18.93
C SER A 32 -4.81 19.69 -18.82
N PHE A 33 -5.19 19.23 -17.61
CA PHE A 33 -6.37 18.38 -17.41
C PHE A 33 -7.72 19.09 -17.62
N SER A 34 -7.72 20.38 -17.97
CA SER A 34 -8.91 21.07 -18.50
C SER A 34 -9.20 20.71 -19.97
N ASP A 35 -8.19 20.28 -20.71
CA ASP A 35 -8.31 19.92 -22.12
C ASP A 35 -8.90 18.50 -22.27
N PRO A 36 -9.98 18.32 -23.08
CA PRO A 36 -10.56 17.01 -23.37
C PRO A 36 -9.56 15.93 -23.83
N ALA A 37 -8.42 16.32 -24.43
CA ALA A 37 -7.37 15.39 -24.84
C ALA A 37 -6.83 14.53 -23.68
N TYR A 38 -6.82 15.07 -22.46
CA TYR A 38 -6.32 14.36 -21.27
C TYR A 38 -7.41 13.59 -20.51
N ARG A 39 -8.65 13.52 -21.02
CA ARG A 39 -9.76 12.84 -20.34
C ARG A 39 -9.45 11.38 -20.01
N ARG A 40 -8.71 10.68 -20.89
CA ARG A 40 -8.28 9.28 -20.64
C ARG A 40 -7.36 9.16 -19.42
N VAL A 41 -6.50 10.16 -19.18
CA VAL A 41 -5.62 10.19 -18.00
C VAL A 41 -6.43 10.37 -16.72
N ILE A 42 -7.42 11.26 -16.74
CA ILE A 42 -8.31 11.51 -15.60
C ILE A 42 -9.14 10.27 -15.26
N GLU A 43 -9.75 9.65 -16.27
CA GLU A 43 -10.52 8.42 -16.08
C GLU A 43 -9.64 7.26 -15.58
N ARG A 44 -8.41 7.13 -16.08
CA ARG A 44 -7.48 6.12 -15.58
C ARG A 44 -7.06 6.40 -14.14
N ALA A 45 -6.76 7.65 -13.78
CA ALA A 45 -6.41 8.05 -12.41
C ALA A 45 -7.56 7.76 -11.44
N LYS A 46 -8.79 8.14 -11.83
CA LYS A 46 -10.01 7.78 -11.10
C LYS A 46 -10.12 6.28 -10.93
N ARG A 47 -10.00 5.50 -12.03
CA ARG A 47 -10.10 4.04 -11.99
C ARG A 47 -9.06 3.42 -11.06
N ARG A 48 -7.82 3.91 -11.08
CA ARG A 48 -6.74 3.47 -10.18
C ARG A 48 -7.12 3.60 -8.70
N ILE A 49 -7.76 4.71 -8.32
CA ILE A 49 -8.25 4.94 -6.96
C ILE A 49 -9.42 4.01 -6.63
N LEU A 50 -10.34 3.81 -7.58
CA LEU A 50 -11.48 2.91 -7.41
C LEU A 50 -11.05 1.44 -7.27
N ASP A 51 -10.08 1.00 -8.09
CA ASP A 51 -9.51 -0.34 -7.99
C ASP A 51 -8.84 -0.54 -6.62
N ALA A 52 -8.19 0.48 -6.07
CA ALA A 52 -7.66 0.43 -4.71
C ALA A 52 -8.78 0.29 -3.65
N ILE A 53 -9.89 1.00 -3.82
CA ILE A 53 -11.08 0.91 -2.94
C ILE A 53 -11.73 -0.47 -3.05
N GLU A 54 -11.78 -1.07 -4.24
CA GLU A 54 -12.45 -2.34 -4.49
C GLU A 54 -11.57 -3.52 -4.08
N TYR A 55 -10.36 -3.62 -4.65
CA TYR A 55 -9.51 -4.81 -4.55
C TYR A 55 -8.41 -4.72 -3.48
N GLY A 56 -8.03 -3.51 -3.05
CA GLY A 56 -6.93 -3.36 -2.09
C GLY A 56 -5.63 -4.00 -2.60
N ASP A 57 -5.06 -4.94 -1.84
CA ASP A 57 -3.84 -5.67 -2.22
C ASP A 57 -4.07 -6.84 -3.19
N GLU A 58 -5.32 -7.15 -3.54
CA GLU A 58 -5.68 -8.13 -4.56
C GLU A 58 -5.52 -7.58 -5.98
N ILE A 59 -5.35 -6.26 -6.17
CA ILE A 59 -5.10 -5.62 -7.47
C ILE A 59 -3.91 -6.27 -8.20
N GLY A 60 -3.93 -6.33 -9.53
CA GLY A 60 -2.81 -6.85 -10.29
C GLY A 60 -2.76 -6.41 -11.74
N PRO A 61 -1.90 -7.03 -12.58
CA PRO A 61 -1.53 -6.52 -13.89
C PRO A 61 -2.65 -6.43 -14.93
N TRP A 62 -3.88 -6.87 -14.63
CA TRP A 62 -5.05 -6.67 -15.48
C TRP A 62 -5.67 -5.27 -15.33
N SER A 63 -5.31 -4.53 -14.27
CA SER A 63 -5.85 -3.20 -13.97
C SER A 63 -5.12 -2.05 -14.68
N VAL A 64 -3.99 -2.32 -15.33
CA VAL A 64 -3.18 -1.29 -16.01
C VAL A 64 -3.75 -0.97 -17.39
N SER A 65 -3.59 0.28 -17.82
CA SER A 65 -3.84 0.67 -19.20
C SER A 65 -2.81 0.03 -20.14
N ASP A 66 -3.20 -0.17 -21.39
CA ASP A 66 -2.30 -0.50 -22.50
C ASP A 66 -1.56 0.72 -23.09
N ASP A 67 -2.04 1.92 -22.80
CA ASP A 67 -1.47 3.19 -23.22
C ASP A 67 -0.45 3.71 -22.19
N ASP A 68 0.81 3.78 -22.63
CA ASP A 68 1.96 4.11 -21.79
C ASP A 68 1.87 5.50 -21.15
N LEU A 69 1.52 6.52 -21.95
CA LEU A 69 1.42 7.89 -21.45
C LEU A 69 0.24 8.03 -20.48
N VAL A 70 -0.89 7.38 -20.79
CA VAL A 70 -2.06 7.37 -19.90
C VAL A 70 -1.74 6.68 -18.57
N GLU A 71 -1.08 5.52 -18.60
CA GLU A 71 -0.72 4.79 -17.38
C GLU A 71 0.30 5.55 -16.53
N LEU A 72 1.30 6.15 -17.16
CA LEU A 72 2.33 6.96 -16.53
C LEU A 72 1.76 8.24 -15.90
N ALA A 73 1.00 9.02 -16.67
CA ALA A 73 0.47 10.31 -16.22
C ALA A 73 -0.65 10.18 -15.18
N SER A 74 -1.38 9.07 -15.19
CA SER A 74 -2.48 8.84 -14.26
C SER A 74 -2.03 8.59 -12.82
N PHE A 75 -0.79 8.18 -12.58
CA PHE A 75 -0.27 7.95 -11.22
C PHE A 75 -0.09 9.27 -10.44
N PRO A 76 0.68 10.26 -10.93
CA PRO A 76 0.80 11.53 -10.22
C PRO A 76 -0.54 12.27 -10.11
N LEU A 77 -1.42 12.15 -11.10
CA LEU A 77 -2.77 12.69 -11.00
C LEU A 77 -3.59 11.99 -9.90
N ALA A 78 -3.53 10.66 -9.81
CA ALA A 78 -4.19 9.92 -8.73
C ALA A 78 -3.64 10.30 -7.34
N VAL A 79 -2.32 10.51 -7.21
CA VAL A 79 -1.70 11.03 -5.98
C VAL A 79 -2.31 12.39 -5.61
N VAL A 80 -2.42 13.32 -6.56
CA VAL A 80 -3.04 14.64 -6.33
C VAL A 80 -4.51 14.51 -5.93
N MET A 81 -5.28 13.65 -6.61
CA MET A 81 -6.70 13.43 -6.32
C MET A 81 -6.92 12.82 -4.92
N VAL A 82 -6.16 11.79 -4.55
CA VAL A 82 -6.24 11.16 -3.21
C VAL A 82 -5.81 12.14 -2.13
N ALA A 83 -4.76 12.93 -2.38
CA ALA A 83 -4.30 13.97 -1.48
C ALA A 83 -5.37 15.06 -1.27
N ALA A 84 -6.03 15.50 -2.34
CA ALA A 84 -7.13 16.46 -2.29
C ALA A 84 -8.36 15.95 -1.53
N ILE A 85 -8.66 14.65 -1.59
CA ILE A 85 -9.73 14.03 -0.78
C ILE A 85 -9.39 14.11 0.70
N GLY A 86 -8.13 13.89 1.08
CA GLY A 86 -7.65 14.08 2.44
C GLY A 86 -8.10 13.03 3.45
N ASP A 87 -8.60 11.87 3.00
CA ASP A 87 -8.98 10.72 3.82
C ASP A 87 -7.77 9.79 4.06
N ARG A 88 -7.39 9.62 5.34
CA ARG A 88 -6.21 8.82 5.73
C ARG A 88 -6.36 7.33 5.43
N ARG A 89 -7.58 6.78 5.48
CA ARG A 89 -7.84 5.38 5.18
C ARG A 89 -7.68 5.13 3.68
N LEU A 90 -8.19 6.03 2.85
CA LEU A 90 -8.02 6.00 1.40
C LEU A 90 -6.54 6.12 1.03
N MET A 91 -5.79 7.05 1.62
CA MET A 91 -4.34 7.20 1.38
C MET A 91 -3.58 5.89 1.63
N ARG A 92 -3.83 5.24 2.78
CA ARG A 92 -3.22 3.94 3.11
C ARG A 92 -3.64 2.84 2.15
N ARG A 93 -4.92 2.79 1.80
CA ARG A 93 -5.46 1.77 0.89
C ARG A 93 -4.92 1.92 -0.53
N PHE A 94 -4.82 3.16 -1.02
CA PHE A 94 -4.20 3.50 -2.31
C PHE A 94 -2.73 3.09 -2.34
N ALA A 95 -1.95 3.49 -1.33
CA ALA A 95 -0.53 3.14 -1.28
C ALA A 95 -0.29 1.62 -1.21
N LEU A 96 -1.13 0.90 -0.46
CA LEU A 96 -1.06 -0.57 -0.39
C LEU A 96 -1.38 -1.22 -1.74
N ALA A 97 -2.42 -0.74 -2.43
CA ALA A 97 -2.80 -1.24 -3.75
C ALA A 97 -1.67 -1.01 -4.78
N GLU A 98 -1.15 0.21 -4.87
CA GLU A 98 -0.05 0.54 -5.79
C GLU A 98 1.23 -0.27 -5.49
N ALA A 99 1.58 -0.44 -4.21
CA ALA A 99 2.71 -1.29 -3.83
C ALA A 99 2.49 -2.76 -4.19
N SER A 100 1.25 -3.25 -4.05
CA SER A 100 0.89 -4.62 -4.41
C SER A 100 0.91 -4.85 -5.92
N LEU A 101 0.46 -3.86 -6.69
CA LEU A 101 0.54 -3.88 -8.15
C LEU A 101 2.00 -3.93 -8.61
N ALA A 102 2.87 -3.07 -8.04
CA ALA A 102 4.30 -3.04 -8.38
C ALA A 102 4.99 -4.39 -8.10
N VAL A 103 4.69 -5.01 -6.96
CA VAL A 103 5.20 -6.34 -6.61
C VAL A 103 4.75 -7.40 -7.61
N LYS A 104 3.44 -7.46 -7.91
CA LYS A 104 2.91 -8.45 -8.85
C LYS A 104 3.43 -8.25 -10.27
N LEU A 105 3.68 -7.00 -10.67
CA LEU A 105 4.37 -6.70 -11.92
C LEU A 105 5.79 -7.28 -11.88
N LEU A 106 6.63 -6.94 -10.90
CA LEU A 106 7.99 -7.47 -10.76
C LEU A 106 8.03 -9.01 -10.77
N GLU A 107 7.13 -9.66 -10.03
CA GLU A 107 7.06 -11.13 -9.95
C GLU A 107 6.70 -11.79 -11.30
N SER A 108 6.02 -11.07 -12.19
CA SER A 108 5.60 -11.56 -13.51
C SER A 108 6.60 -11.31 -14.64
N GLU A 109 7.71 -10.64 -14.35
CA GLU A 109 8.72 -10.24 -15.34
C GLU A 109 9.77 -11.33 -15.54
N ASP A 110 10.46 -11.26 -16.68
CA ASP A 110 11.56 -12.17 -16.99
C ASP A 110 12.65 -12.09 -15.90
N PRO A 111 13.18 -13.24 -15.43
CA PRO A 111 14.08 -13.27 -14.27
C PRO A 111 15.26 -12.30 -14.33
N GLY A 112 15.97 -12.25 -15.47
CA GLY A 112 17.12 -11.35 -15.61
C GLY A 112 16.76 -9.87 -15.49
N TRP A 113 15.66 -9.45 -16.14
CA TRP A 113 15.19 -8.07 -16.08
C TRP A 113 14.61 -7.73 -14.70
N ARG A 114 13.85 -8.65 -14.12
CA ARG A 114 13.31 -8.52 -12.76
C ARG A 114 14.43 -8.28 -11.76
N ASP A 115 15.49 -9.08 -11.82
CA ASP A 115 16.56 -9.04 -10.82
C ASP A 115 17.37 -7.73 -10.92
N GLU A 116 17.62 -7.25 -12.14
CA GLU A 116 18.16 -5.91 -12.39
C GLU A 116 17.26 -4.82 -11.79
N MET A 117 15.94 -4.89 -12.05
CA MET A 117 14.98 -3.91 -11.56
C MET A 117 14.87 -3.91 -10.03
N VAL A 118 14.86 -5.10 -9.42
CA VAL A 118 14.81 -5.29 -7.97
C VAL A 118 16.03 -4.67 -7.31
N LEU A 119 17.24 -4.96 -7.81
CA LEU A 119 18.48 -4.36 -7.30
C LEU A 119 18.48 -2.85 -7.45
N ARG A 120 18.00 -2.36 -8.60
CA ARG A 120 17.90 -0.93 -8.88
C ARG A 120 16.99 -0.24 -7.88
N ILE A 121 15.75 -0.70 -7.73
CA ILE A 121 14.78 -0.13 -6.78
C ILE A 121 15.35 -0.18 -5.36
N ALA A 122 15.86 -1.33 -4.94
CA ALA A 122 16.40 -1.53 -3.61
C ALA A 122 17.55 -0.56 -3.29
N ARG A 123 18.51 -0.39 -4.21
CA ARG A 123 19.70 0.44 -3.99
C ARG A 123 19.44 1.93 -4.25
N GLU A 124 18.90 2.26 -5.40
CA GLU A 124 18.82 3.64 -5.88
C GLU A 124 17.64 4.40 -5.27
N VAL A 125 16.52 3.71 -5.02
CA VAL A 125 15.31 4.34 -4.46
C VAL A 125 15.30 4.23 -2.94
N PHE A 126 15.68 3.07 -2.39
CA PHE A 126 15.56 2.80 -0.95
C PHE A 126 16.89 2.77 -0.18
N GLY A 127 18.03 2.87 -0.87
CA GLY A 127 19.35 2.92 -0.21
C GLY A 127 19.70 1.63 0.55
N LEU A 128 19.16 0.48 0.13
CA LEU A 128 19.41 -0.79 0.81
C LEU A 128 20.80 -1.31 0.50
N ASP A 129 21.46 -1.84 1.53
CA ASP A 129 22.66 -2.65 1.35
C ASP A 129 22.29 -4.04 0.85
N VAL A 130 22.03 -4.15 -0.45
CA VAL A 130 21.76 -5.41 -1.15
C VAL A 130 22.82 -5.70 -2.21
N LYS A 131 23.26 -6.96 -2.25
CA LYS A 131 24.20 -7.48 -3.25
C LYS A 131 23.56 -8.64 -3.99
N ALA A 132 23.88 -8.77 -5.27
CA ALA A 132 23.60 -10.00 -6.00
C ALA A 132 24.37 -11.14 -5.31
N ASP A 133 23.71 -12.27 -5.17
CA ASP A 133 24.26 -13.51 -4.65
C ASP A 133 23.76 -14.64 -5.58
N GLY A 134 24.32 -15.82 -5.43
CA GLY A 134 23.92 -16.98 -6.23
C GLY A 134 24.15 -18.29 -5.49
N ARG A 135 24.38 -18.23 -4.18
CA ARG A 135 24.65 -19.40 -3.37
C ARG A 135 23.43 -20.29 -3.30
N ILE A 136 23.68 -21.58 -3.41
CA ILE A 136 22.67 -22.62 -3.17
C ILE A 136 22.95 -23.22 -1.80
N VAL A 137 21.98 -23.15 -0.90
CA VAL A 137 22.06 -23.75 0.44
C VAL A 137 20.82 -24.58 0.68
N GLY A 138 21.00 -25.86 1.02
CA GLY A 138 19.89 -26.78 1.28
C GLY A 138 18.96 -26.97 0.07
N GLY A 139 19.47 -26.84 -1.16
CA GLY A 139 18.68 -26.95 -2.39
C GLY A 139 17.90 -25.69 -2.79
N VAL A 140 18.03 -24.60 -2.03
CA VAL A 140 17.43 -23.30 -2.35
C VAL A 140 18.50 -22.35 -2.88
N GLN A 141 18.23 -21.74 -4.03
CA GLN A 141 19.07 -20.67 -4.57
C GLN A 141 18.71 -19.33 -3.92
N TYR A 142 19.71 -18.66 -3.37
CA TYR A 142 19.60 -17.31 -2.82
C TYR A 142 20.20 -16.33 -3.81
N ASP A 143 19.33 -15.48 -4.38
CA ASP A 143 19.70 -14.54 -5.44
C ASP A 143 20.35 -13.27 -4.90
N TYR A 144 20.20 -13.00 -3.58
CA TYR A 144 20.71 -11.79 -2.95
C TYR A 144 21.23 -12.02 -1.54
N SER A 145 22.05 -11.07 -1.09
CA SER A 145 22.40 -10.90 0.32
C SER A 145 22.10 -9.47 0.78
N LEU A 146 21.41 -9.33 1.91
CA LEU A 146 21.05 -8.04 2.53
C LEU A 146 21.90 -7.79 3.77
N GLY A 147 22.33 -6.56 4.01
CA GLY A 147 22.90 -6.17 5.30
C GLY A 147 21.93 -6.47 6.45
N LEU A 148 22.43 -7.03 7.56
CA LEU A 148 21.61 -7.48 8.70
C LEU A 148 20.61 -6.40 9.18
N ARG A 149 21.05 -5.14 9.26
CA ARG A 149 20.22 -4.00 9.68
C ARG A 149 19.02 -3.79 8.76
N ASP A 150 19.22 -3.88 7.45
CA ASP A 150 18.15 -3.66 6.46
C ASP A 150 17.19 -4.84 6.42
N CYS A 151 17.69 -6.06 6.59
CA CYS A 151 16.87 -7.25 6.75
C CYS A 151 15.98 -7.13 8.00
N LEU A 152 16.55 -6.81 9.17
CA LEU A 152 15.78 -6.71 10.41
C LEU A 152 14.72 -5.62 10.34
N ARG A 153 15.06 -4.44 9.82
CA ARG A 153 14.09 -3.34 9.63
C ARG A 153 12.94 -3.71 8.70
N GLY A 154 13.23 -4.41 7.60
CA GLY A 154 12.20 -4.87 6.67
C GLY A 154 11.35 -6.01 7.25
N ALA A 155 11.94 -6.84 8.12
CA ALA A 155 11.28 -8.01 8.67
C ALA A 155 10.38 -7.74 9.88
N VAL A 156 10.49 -6.57 10.54
CA VAL A 156 9.72 -6.23 11.76
C VAL A 156 8.21 -6.40 11.56
N GLY A 157 7.69 -6.11 10.37
CA GLY A 157 6.26 -6.23 10.05
C GLY A 157 5.78 -7.67 9.78
N PHE A 158 6.69 -8.64 9.64
CA PHE A 158 6.34 -10.01 9.26
C PHE A 158 6.35 -10.94 10.47
N ASN A 159 5.16 -11.33 10.94
CA ASN A 159 5.01 -12.27 12.05
C ASN A 159 5.23 -13.76 11.68
N ARG A 160 5.65 -14.06 10.44
CA ARG A 160 5.85 -15.45 10.01
C ARG A 160 7.22 -15.98 10.46
N PRO A 161 7.31 -17.27 10.87
CA PRO A 161 8.56 -17.86 11.35
C PRO A 161 9.74 -17.71 10.38
N GLU A 162 9.50 -17.80 9.07
CA GLU A 162 10.52 -17.63 8.03
C GLU A 162 11.23 -16.26 8.05
N TRP A 163 10.64 -15.23 8.66
CA TRP A 163 11.24 -13.89 8.78
C TRP A 163 12.00 -13.68 10.09
N LYS A 164 11.93 -14.64 11.03
CA LYS A 164 12.74 -14.60 12.25
C LYS A 164 14.20 -14.83 11.89
N LEU A 165 15.09 -13.99 12.41
CA LEU A 165 16.52 -14.07 12.13
C LEU A 165 17.13 -15.46 12.46
N VAL A 166 16.62 -16.13 13.49
CA VAL A 166 17.03 -17.49 13.86
C VAL A 166 16.80 -18.53 12.76
N ASN A 167 15.91 -18.25 11.82
CA ASN A 167 15.57 -19.12 10.68
C ASN A 167 16.21 -18.64 9.37
N ARG A 168 17.19 -17.74 9.45
CA ARG A 168 17.85 -17.12 8.29
C ARG A 168 19.32 -17.52 8.22
N ILE A 169 19.85 -17.61 7.00
CA ILE A 169 21.28 -17.82 6.78
C ILE A 169 21.98 -16.47 6.90
N LEU A 170 22.80 -16.32 7.93
CA LEU A 170 23.62 -15.15 8.20
C LEU A 170 25.08 -15.49 7.92
N ASP A 171 25.70 -14.73 7.02
CA ASP A 171 27.10 -14.89 6.66
C ASP A 171 27.78 -13.51 6.67
N HIS A 172 28.82 -13.34 7.50
CA HIS A 172 29.60 -12.10 7.60
C HIS A 172 28.74 -10.82 7.74
N GLY A 173 27.67 -10.88 8.55
CA GLY A 173 26.76 -9.75 8.77
C GLY A 173 25.73 -9.51 7.65
N ARG A 174 25.61 -10.45 6.70
CA ARG A 174 24.63 -10.40 5.61
C ARG A 174 23.67 -11.58 5.66
N VAL A 175 22.40 -11.32 5.41
CA VAL A 175 21.33 -12.31 5.37
C VAL A 175 21.06 -12.70 3.92
N LEU A 176 21.10 -14.00 3.61
CA LEU A 176 20.73 -14.50 2.28
C LEU A 176 19.21 -14.42 2.10
N VAL A 177 18.76 -13.92 0.95
CA VAL A 177 17.35 -13.86 0.57
C VAL A 177 17.15 -14.23 -0.90
N THR A 178 16.00 -14.82 -1.19
CA THR A 178 15.56 -15.09 -2.57
C THR A 178 14.96 -13.84 -3.21
N SER A 179 14.77 -13.87 -4.53
CA SER A 179 14.06 -12.80 -5.26
C SER A 179 12.67 -12.49 -4.72
N ARG A 180 11.89 -13.52 -4.44
CA ARG A 180 10.53 -13.36 -3.90
C ARG A 180 10.55 -12.68 -2.53
N GLU A 181 11.51 -13.04 -1.70
CA GLU A 181 11.67 -12.46 -0.37
C GLU A 181 12.09 -10.99 -0.44
N LEU A 182 13.05 -10.65 -1.31
CA LEU A 182 13.44 -9.26 -1.49
C LEU A 182 12.30 -8.41 -2.06
N ILE A 183 11.57 -8.90 -3.06
CA ILE A 183 10.38 -8.22 -3.60
C ILE A 183 9.34 -8.00 -2.49
N ARG A 184 9.10 -9.00 -1.65
CA ARG A 184 8.17 -8.89 -0.52
C ARG A 184 8.63 -7.83 0.49
N LEU A 185 9.92 -7.78 0.84
CA LEU A 185 10.49 -6.77 1.72
C LEU A 185 10.34 -5.36 1.15
N MET A 186 10.42 -5.21 -0.18
CA MET A 186 10.25 -3.93 -0.84
C MET A 186 8.80 -3.43 -0.81
N LYS A 187 7.79 -4.30 -0.70
CA LYS A 187 6.37 -3.89 -0.69
C LYS A 187 6.10 -2.79 0.33
N ASP A 188 6.53 -2.98 1.57
CA ASP A 188 6.29 -2.01 2.66
C ASP A 188 7.05 -0.70 2.43
N ARG A 189 8.22 -0.77 1.78
CA ARG A 189 9.03 0.42 1.43
C ARG A 189 8.39 1.21 0.29
N ILE A 190 7.89 0.52 -0.75
CA ILE A 190 7.14 1.14 -1.83
C ILE A 190 5.88 1.80 -1.26
N MET A 191 5.12 1.09 -0.41
CA MET A 191 3.94 1.64 0.24
C MET A 191 4.27 2.91 1.05
N SER A 192 5.33 2.86 1.87
CA SER A 192 5.77 4.01 2.68
C SER A 192 6.22 5.19 1.82
N HIS A 193 6.90 4.92 0.70
CA HIS A 193 7.31 5.94 -0.26
C HIS A 193 6.10 6.62 -0.90
N ILE A 194 5.11 5.85 -1.36
CA ILE A 194 3.88 6.39 -1.95
C ILE A 194 3.06 7.18 -0.93
N LEU A 195 2.98 6.71 0.32
CA LEU A 195 2.40 7.49 1.42
C LEU A 195 3.12 8.82 1.61
N GLY A 196 4.46 8.84 1.58
CA GLY A 196 5.24 10.07 1.64
C GLY A 196 4.97 11.01 0.46
N LEU A 197 4.70 10.48 -0.75
CA LEU A 197 4.28 11.29 -1.90
C LEU A 197 2.91 11.95 -1.67
N LEU A 198 1.95 11.20 -1.13
CA LEU A 198 0.61 11.71 -0.77
C LEU A 198 0.68 12.80 0.30
N GLU A 199 1.50 12.59 1.34
CA GLU A 199 1.70 13.57 2.41
C GLU A 199 2.34 14.86 1.89
N LYS A 200 3.36 14.74 1.01
CA LYS A 200 4.02 15.89 0.37
C LYS A 200 3.10 16.65 -0.59
N ALA A 201 2.19 15.94 -1.28
CA ALA A 201 1.19 16.59 -2.12
C ALA A 201 0.21 17.44 -1.30
N GLY A 202 0.03 17.13 -0.02
CA GLY A 202 -0.77 17.93 0.91
C GLY A 202 -2.27 17.88 0.57
N ARG A 203 -2.90 19.05 0.49
CA ARG A 203 -4.31 19.20 0.10
C ARG A 203 -4.43 20.28 -0.97
N PRO A 204 -4.11 19.96 -2.24
CA PRO A 204 -4.16 20.92 -3.32
C PRO A 204 -5.60 21.43 -3.52
N ARG A 205 -5.73 22.70 -3.91
CA ARG A 205 -7.00 23.40 -4.15
C ARG A 205 -6.98 24.02 -5.55
N GLY A 206 -8.16 24.30 -6.10
CA GLY A 206 -8.29 24.90 -7.44
C GLY A 206 -7.89 23.92 -8.54
N LEU A 207 -8.41 22.70 -8.48
CA LEU A 207 -8.14 21.70 -9.51
C LEU A 207 -9.04 21.97 -10.72
N PRO A 208 -8.63 21.57 -11.94
CA PRO A 208 -9.51 21.67 -13.10
C PRO A 208 -10.84 20.97 -12.88
N LYS A 209 -11.94 21.54 -13.39
CA LYS A 209 -13.30 20.99 -13.23
C LYS A 209 -13.40 19.48 -13.52
N PRO A 210 -12.82 18.94 -14.61
CA PRO A 210 -12.90 17.50 -14.88
C PRO A 210 -12.24 16.63 -13.80
N VAL A 211 -11.18 17.15 -13.14
CA VAL A 211 -10.52 16.47 -12.03
C VAL A 211 -11.36 16.56 -10.75
N GLU A 212 -11.98 17.71 -10.49
CA GLU A 212 -12.90 17.89 -9.36
C GLU A 212 -14.12 16.97 -9.47
N GLU A 213 -14.71 16.85 -10.65
CA GLU A 213 -15.80 15.90 -10.94
C GLU A 213 -15.38 14.45 -10.67
N ALA A 214 -14.18 14.07 -11.11
CA ALA A 214 -13.63 12.74 -10.87
C ALA A 214 -13.35 12.48 -9.37
N ILE A 215 -12.94 13.50 -8.61
CA ILE A 215 -12.78 13.41 -7.15
C ILE A 215 -14.13 13.19 -6.48
N GLU A 216 -15.17 13.90 -6.91
CA GLU A 216 -16.51 13.78 -6.34
C GLU A 216 -17.13 12.40 -6.64
N ASP A 217 -16.89 11.86 -7.84
CA ASP A 217 -17.20 10.46 -8.17
C ASP A 217 -16.55 9.47 -7.18
N VAL A 218 -15.26 9.66 -6.87
CA VAL A 218 -14.56 8.82 -5.90
C VAL A 218 -15.17 8.97 -4.51
N ARG A 219 -15.45 10.20 -4.05
CA ARG A 219 -16.06 10.44 -2.73
C ARG A 219 -17.39 9.73 -2.57
N ARG A 220 -18.23 9.72 -3.61
CA ARG A 220 -19.52 9.00 -3.60
C ARG A 220 -19.38 7.49 -3.46
N ARG A 221 -18.25 6.93 -3.88
CA ARG A 221 -17.95 5.49 -3.78
C ARG A 221 -17.12 5.11 -2.57
N LEU A 222 -16.61 6.09 -1.82
CA LEU A 222 -16.01 5.78 -0.53
C LEU A 222 -17.09 5.17 0.36
N PRO A 223 -16.80 4.03 1.03
CA PRO A 223 -17.72 3.54 2.03
C PRO A 223 -17.98 4.69 3.00
N SER A 224 -19.26 4.97 3.27
CA SER A 224 -19.68 5.91 4.31
C SER A 224 -18.74 5.72 5.49
N LYS A 225 -18.21 6.83 6.05
CA LYS A 225 -17.32 6.81 7.22
C LYS A 225 -17.76 5.65 8.12
N PRO A 226 -16.84 4.79 8.63
CA PRO A 226 -17.24 3.88 9.70
C PRO A 226 -18.02 4.77 10.65
N ILE A 227 -19.28 4.40 10.91
CA ILE A 227 -20.13 5.15 11.81
C ILE A 227 -19.23 5.31 13.02
N GLU A 228 -18.72 6.51 13.25
CA GLU A 228 -18.40 6.94 14.59
C GLU A 228 -19.78 6.84 15.19
N LEU A 229 -20.12 5.65 15.70
CA LEU A 229 -21.25 5.48 16.56
C LEU A 229 -20.93 6.54 17.59
N ASP A 230 -21.70 7.62 17.56
CA ASP A 230 -21.64 8.64 18.56
C ASP A 230 -22.14 7.92 19.81
N LEU A 231 -21.27 7.08 20.41
CA LEU A 231 -21.55 6.24 21.57
C LEU A 231 -21.87 7.16 22.75
N LYS A 232 -21.57 8.47 22.65
CA LYS A 232 -22.05 9.52 23.55
C LYS A 232 -23.58 9.66 23.56
N SER A 233 -24.28 9.18 22.54
CA SER A 233 -25.75 9.15 22.48
C SER A 233 -26.36 7.89 23.10
N LEU A 234 -25.55 6.87 23.38
CA LEU A 234 -25.95 5.74 24.22
C LEU A 234 -25.83 6.18 25.68
N LYS A 235 -26.90 6.77 26.22
CA LYS A 235 -27.13 6.83 27.67
C LYS A 235 -27.29 5.38 28.15
N SER A 236 -26.18 4.65 28.29
CA SER A 236 -26.21 3.21 28.40
C SER A 236 -25.85 2.72 29.80
N GLY A 237 -26.88 2.46 30.58
CA GLY A 237 -26.80 1.50 31.69
C GLY A 237 -26.66 0.07 31.16
N PRO A 238 -26.44 -0.91 32.06
CA PRO A 238 -26.27 -2.33 31.71
C PRO A 238 -27.35 -2.89 30.77
N ASP A 239 -28.57 -2.34 30.81
CA ASP A 239 -29.73 -2.79 30.04
C ASP A 239 -29.62 -2.57 28.52
N THR A 240 -28.75 -1.67 28.07
CA THR A 240 -28.51 -1.41 26.63
C THR A 240 -27.27 -2.12 26.11
N TRP A 241 -26.56 -2.86 26.96
CA TRP A 241 -25.37 -3.58 26.53
C TRP A 241 -25.72 -4.83 25.72
N PRO A 242 -24.89 -5.17 24.70
CA PRO A 242 -25.01 -6.43 23.99
C PRO A 242 -25.02 -7.63 24.96
N PRO A 243 -25.75 -8.70 24.64
CA PRO A 243 -25.94 -9.84 25.55
C PRO A 243 -24.61 -10.49 25.96
N CYS A 244 -23.58 -10.46 25.10
CA CYS A 244 -22.25 -10.97 25.42
C CYS A 244 -21.53 -10.14 26.51
N MET A 245 -21.68 -8.80 26.50
CA MET A 245 -21.06 -7.92 27.49
C MET A 245 -21.83 -7.97 28.82
N ARG A 246 -23.16 -8.12 28.79
CA ARG A 246 -23.96 -8.41 30.01
C ARG A 246 -23.55 -9.71 30.66
N ALA A 247 -23.38 -10.78 29.89
CA ALA A 247 -22.95 -12.07 30.43
C ALA A 247 -21.58 -11.99 31.12
N ILE A 248 -20.63 -11.22 30.58
CA ILE A 248 -19.33 -11.00 31.22
C ILE A 248 -19.48 -10.16 32.49
N ALA A 249 -20.32 -9.12 32.47
CA ALA A 249 -20.59 -8.28 33.64
C ALA A 249 -21.24 -9.04 34.79
N ASP A 250 -22.23 -9.89 34.50
CA ASP A 250 -22.92 -10.72 35.50
C ASP A 250 -21.96 -11.73 36.16
N GLN A 251 -21.06 -12.32 35.38
CA GLN A 251 -20.01 -13.21 35.90
C GLN A 251 -19.05 -12.46 36.83
N LEU A 252 -18.63 -11.24 36.46
CA LEU A 252 -17.76 -10.41 37.28
C LEU A 252 -18.44 -9.93 38.57
N LEU A 253 -19.70 -9.49 38.49
CA LEU A 253 -20.50 -9.02 39.64
C LEU A 253 -20.84 -10.15 40.62
N SER A 254 -20.98 -11.39 40.11
CA SER A 254 -21.15 -12.59 40.94
C SER A 254 -19.84 -13.14 41.50
N GLY A 255 -18.70 -12.46 41.28
CA GLY A 255 -17.40 -12.84 41.82
C GLY A 255 -16.75 -14.05 41.12
N GLN A 256 -17.22 -14.41 39.92
CA GLN A 256 -16.64 -15.49 39.13
C GLN A 256 -15.41 -14.99 38.35
N ASN A 257 -14.41 -15.87 38.20
CA ASN A 257 -13.24 -15.58 37.37
C ASN A 257 -13.58 -15.74 35.89
N VAL A 258 -13.52 -14.66 35.13
CA VAL A 258 -13.62 -14.68 33.67
C VAL A 258 -12.23 -14.82 33.03
N SER A 259 -12.18 -15.26 31.77
CA SER A 259 -10.91 -15.41 31.05
C SER A 259 -10.19 -14.07 30.85
N HIS A 260 -8.86 -14.10 30.68
CA HIS A 260 -8.08 -12.90 30.40
C HIS A 260 -8.57 -12.16 29.14
N PHE A 261 -8.99 -12.90 28.12
CA PHE A 261 -9.57 -12.33 26.91
C PHE A 261 -10.93 -11.66 27.18
N ALA A 262 -11.79 -12.27 27.99
CA ALA A 262 -13.07 -11.68 28.38
C ALA A 262 -12.88 -10.39 29.21
N ASN A 263 -11.93 -10.40 30.14
CA ASN A 263 -11.55 -9.20 30.91
C ASN A 263 -11.05 -8.08 30.00
N PHE A 264 -10.15 -8.39 29.06
CA PHE A 264 -9.63 -7.40 28.12
C PHE A 264 -10.72 -6.85 27.20
N ALA A 265 -11.59 -7.72 26.67
CA ALA A 265 -12.69 -7.34 25.80
C ALA A 265 -13.71 -6.45 26.52
N PHE A 266 -14.06 -6.78 27.77
CA PHE A 266 -14.98 -5.99 28.58
C PHE A 266 -14.40 -4.65 28.99
N ALA A 267 -13.13 -4.60 29.40
CA ALA A 267 -12.43 -3.35 29.69
C ALA A 267 -12.33 -2.44 28.44
N SER A 268 -12.00 -3.02 27.29
CA SER A 268 -11.94 -2.28 26.01
C SER A 268 -13.32 -1.78 25.58
N PHE A 269 -14.37 -2.58 25.82
CA PHE A 269 -15.76 -2.18 25.58
C PHE A 269 -16.15 -0.99 26.46
N LEU A 270 -15.96 -1.10 27.78
CA LEU A 270 -16.24 -0.04 28.74
C LEU A 270 -15.47 1.26 28.43
N ALA A 271 -14.19 1.16 28.11
CA ALA A 271 -13.35 2.30 27.74
C ALA A 271 -13.76 2.98 26.42
N ASN A 272 -14.57 2.30 25.60
CA ASN A 272 -15.04 2.84 24.31
C ASN A 272 -16.48 3.38 24.40
N ILE A 273 -17.29 2.91 25.35
CA ILE A 273 -18.65 3.43 25.62
C ILE A 273 -18.69 4.52 26.71
N GLY A 274 -17.58 4.77 27.39
CA GLY A 274 -17.42 5.80 28.44
C GLY A 274 -16.34 6.82 28.09
#